data_AF-A0ABD6I6C0-F1
#
_entry.id   AF-A0ABD6I6C0-F1
#
_cell.length_a   1.000
_cell.length_b   1.000
_cell.length_c   1.000
_cell.angle_alpha   90.00
_cell.angle_beta   90.00
_cell.angle_gamma   90.00
#
_symmetry.space_group_name_H-M   'P 1'
#
loop_
_entity.id
_entity.type
_entity.pdbx_description
1 polymer ?
#
loop_
_entity_poly.entity_id
_entity_poly.type
_entity_poly.pdbx_seq_one_letter_code
_entity_poly.pdbx_strand_id
1 'polypeptide(L)'
;MTFKLMTMIGAVLVALAIVLFFPKILRESQTNTEIEKMLQHPDSTFIVFSNCKKDVSDVDRCYNAYSAAVQIADSKSCTPSGIKLKRQFKRLVEHAEDRDIENEISKECQLK
;
A
#
# COMPACT_ATOMS: atom_id res chain seq x y z
N MET A 1 27.29 8.74 44.07
CA MET A 1 26.05 7.93 43.91
C MET A 1 25.12 8.45 42.82
N THR A 2 25.05 9.77 42.58
CA THR A 2 24.20 10.42 41.56
C THR A 2 24.47 9.98 40.13
N PHE A 3 25.73 9.76 39.75
CA PHE A 3 26.09 9.35 38.38
C PHE A 3 25.56 7.96 38.01
N LYS A 4 25.61 7.00 38.95
CA LYS A 4 25.05 5.65 38.77
C LYS A 4 23.52 5.66 38.69
N LEU A 5 22.87 6.57 39.40
CA LEU A 5 21.42 6.75 39.35
C LEU A 5 20.98 7.34 38.01
N MET A 6 21.70 8.35 37.49
CA MET A 6 21.46 8.95 36.18
C MET A 6 21.63 7.93 35.04
N THR A 7 22.66 7.07 35.09
CA THR A 7 22.86 6.02 34.09
C THR A 7 21.77 4.95 34.12
N MET A 8 21.28 4.58 35.31
CA MET A 8 20.18 3.62 35.45
C MET A 8 18.86 4.18 34.91
N ILE A 9 18.56 5.45 35.22
CA ILE A 9 17.37 6.13 34.69
C ILE A 9 17.45 6.25 33.17
N GLY A 10 18.63 6.62 32.63
CA GLY A 10 18.86 6.66 31.19
C GLY A 10 18.63 5.31 30.50
N ALA A 11 19.17 4.23 31.07
CA ALA A 11 18.98 2.88 30.53
C ALA A 11 17.50 2.45 30.54
N VAL A 12 16.77 2.76 31.62
CA VAL A 12 15.34 2.46 31.74
C VAL A 12 14.52 3.26 30.72
N LEU A 13 14.83 4.54 30.51
CA LEU A 13 14.16 5.36 29.50
C LEU A 13 14.43 4.86 28.07
N VAL A 14 15.65 4.43 27.76
CA VAL A 14 15.97 3.82 26.47
C VAL A 14 15.21 2.50 26.28
N ALA A 15 15.15 1.64 27.29
CA ALA A 15 14.40 0.40 27.22
C ALA A 15 12.89 0.66 27.01
N LEU A 16 12.31 1.63 27.72
CA LEU A 16 10.93 2.06 27.53
C LEU A 16 10.68 2.61 26.12
N ALA A 17 11.60 3.43 25.60
CA ALA A 17 11.49 3.97 24.25
C ALA A 17 11.54 2.84 23.20
N ILE A 18 12.41 1.85 23.37
CA ILE A 18 12.45 0.68 22.48
C ILE A 18 11.10 -0.04 22.52
N VAL A 19 10.59 -0.40 23.69
CA VAL A 19 9.31 -1.13 23.80
C VAL A 19 8.13 -0.36 23.20
N LEU A 20 8.10 0.97 23.32
CA LEU A 20 6.99 1.78 22.84
C LEU A 20 7.08 2.13 21.34
N PHE A 21 8.28 2.35 20.81
CA PHE A 21 8.46 2.86 19.44
C PHE A 21 8.89 1.80 18.41
N PHE A 22 9.67 0.77 18.79
CA PHE A 22 10.04 -0.31 17.86
C PHE A 22 8.85 -1.02 17.19
N PRO A 23 7.75 -1.37 17.89
CA PRO A 23 6.67 -2.12 17.25
C PRO A 23 5.97 -1.32 16.14
N LYS A 24 5.95 0.02 16.22
CA LYS A 24 5.42 0.86 15.13
C LYS A 24 6.35 0.85 13.91
N ILE A 25 7.66 0.99 14.12
CA ILE A 25 8.66 1.02 13.04
C ILE A 25 8.68 -0.32 12.29
N LEU A 26 8.59 -1.44 13.01
CA LEU A 26 8.52 -2.77 12.39
C LEU A 26 7.23 -2.96 11.58
N ARG A 27 6.10 -2.47 12.09
CA ARG A 27 4.82 -2.51 11.36
C ARG A 27 4.88 -1.74 10.05
N GLU A 28 5.42 -0.51 10.06
CA GLU A 28 5.53 0.33 8.87
C GLU A 28 6.47 -0.29 7.80
N SER A 29 7.59 -0.87 8.24
CA SER A 29 8.50 -1.63 7.37
C SER A 29 7.82 -2.87 6.76
N GLN A 30 7.03 -3.59 7.56
CA GLN A 30 6.30 -4.76 7.11
C GLN A 30 5.19 -4.40 6.10
N THR A 31 4.46 -3.30 6.33
CA THR A 31 3.46 -2.74 5.40
C THR A 31 4.10 -2.45 4.04
N ASN A 32 5.27 -1.80 4.00
CA ASN A 32 5.98 -1.52 2.74
C ASN A 32 6.35 -2.82 2.00
N THR A 33 6.81 -3.84 2.74
CA THR A 33 7.18 -5.14 2.15
C THR A 33 5.96 -5.88 1.57
N GLU A 34 4.81 -5.85 2.26
CA GLU A 34 3.58 -6.49 1.78
C GLU A 34 3.01 -5.78 0.55
N ILE A 35 3.05 -4.44 0.52
CA ILE A 35 2.66 -3.66 -0.66
C ILE A 35 3.54 -4.03 -1.85
N GLU A 36 4.87 -4.10 -1.68
CA GLU A 36 5.79 -4.49 -2.76
C GLU A 36 5.48 -5.90 -3.30
N LYS A 37 5.21 -6.87 -2.42
CA LYS A 37 4.78 -8.22 -2.85
C LYS A 37 3.48 -8.17 -3.66
N MET A 38 2.52 -7.36 -3.24
CA MET A 38 1.24 -7.19 -3.92
C MET A 38 1.40 -6.50 -5.29
N LEU A 39 2.31 -5.54 -5.42
CA LEU A 39 2.64 -4.91 -6.71
C LEU A 39 3.22 -5.92 -7.72
N GLN A 40 4.00 -6.90 -7.24
CA GLN A 40 4.55 -7.97 -8.08
C GLN A 40 3.51 -9.01 -8.51
N HIS A 41 2.36 -9.09 -7.82
CA HIS A 41 1.32 -10.10 -8.06
C HIS A 41 -0.07 -9.45 -8.28
N PRO A 42 -0.23 -8.65 -9.35
CA PRO A 42 -1.42 -7.83 -9.54
C PRO A 42 -2.73 -8.63 -9.63
N ASP A 43 -2.73 -9.82 -10.22
CA ASP A 43 -3.95 -10.65 -10.28
C ASP A 43 -4.44 -11.07 -8.89
N SER A 44 -3.51 -11.44 -8.00
CA SER A 44 -3.81 -11.77 -6.61
C SER A 44 -4.30 -10.54 -5.85
N THR A 45 -3.62 -9.40 -6.02
CA THR A 45 -3.98 -8.11 -5.42
C THR A 45 -5.38 -7.67 -5.82
N PHE A 46 -5.75 -7.84 -7.09
CA PHE A 46 -7.08 -7.55 -7.59
C PHE A 46 -8.15 -8.36 -6.85
N ILE A 47 -7.93 -9.67 -6.66
CA ILE A 47 -8.86 -10.55 -5.95
C ILE A 47 -8.98 -10.14 -4.48
N VAL A 48 -7.85 -9.89 -3.80
CA VAL A 48 -7.83 -9.49 -2.40
C VAL A 48 -8.59 -8.18 -2.21
N PHE A 49 -8.27 -7.15 -2.99
CA PHE A 49 -8.94 -5.86 -2.84
C PHE A 49 -10.43 -5.93 -3.24
N SER A 50 -10.77 -6.69 -4.28
CA SER A 50 -12.18 -6.93 -4.66
C SER A 50 -13.00 -7.57 -3.55
N ASN A 51 -12.39 -8.47 -2.76
CA ASN A 51 -13.04 -9.08 -1.61
C ASN A 51 -13.15 -8.09 -0.44
N CYS A 52 -12.10 -7.31 -0.19
CA CYS A 52 -12.11 -6.25 0.82
C CYS A 52 -13.21 -5.20 0.60
N LYS A 53 -13.59 -4.92 -0.65
CA LYS A 53 -14.71 -4.01 -0.96
C LYS A 53 -16.08 -4.58 -0.57
N LYS A 54 -16.19 -5.90 -0.40
CA LYS A 54 -17.43 -6.57 0.02
C LYS A 54 -17.49 -6.72 1.53
N ASP A 55 -16.37 -7.13 2.14
CA ASP A 55 -16.25 -7.34 3.57
C ASP A 55 -14.80 -7.14 4.02
N VAL A 56 -14.61 -6.40 5.11
CA VAL A 56 -13.29 -6.09 5.67
C VAL A 56 -13.03 -7.01 6.86
N SER A 57 -12.53 -8.20 6.56
CA SER A 57 -12.16 -9.21 7.58
C SER A 57 -10.77 -8.98 8.19
N ASP A 58 -9.87 -8.32 7.46
CA ASP A 58 -8.52 -7.96 7.89
C ASP A 58 -8.19 -6.56 7.39
N VAL A 59 -8.21 -5.58 8.31
CA VAL A 59 -8.04 -4.15 8.00
C VAL A 59 -6.67 -3.87 7.40
N ASP A 60 -5.60 -4.44 7.96
CA ASP A 60 -4.23 -4.18 7.51
C ASP A 60 -4.01 -4.76 6.11
N ARG A 61 -4.50 -5.98 5.87
CA ARG A 61 -4.43 -6.61 4.55
C ARG A 61 -5.24 -5.85 3.51
N CYS A 62 -6.44 -5.38 3.87
CA CYS A 62 -7.28 -4.61 2.96
C CYS A 62 -6.69 -3.24 2.64
N TYR A 63 -6.06 -2.58 3.63
CA TYR A 63 -5.35 -1.34 3.41
C TYR A 63 -4.15 -1.51 2.48
N ASN A 64 -3.34 -2.55 2.68
CA ASN A 64 -2.20 -2.85 1.80
C ASN A 64 -2.66 -3.17 0.37
N ALA A 65 -3.73 -3.96 0.23
CA ALA A 65 -4.28 -4.32 -1.07
C ALA A 65 -4.84 -3.10 -1.82
N TYR A 66 -5.54 -2.21 -1.10
CA TYR A 66 -5.97 -0.91 -1.66
C TYR A 66 -4.77 -0.06 -2.08
N SER A 67 -3.76 0.07 -1.23
CA SER A 67 -2.57 0.89 -1.49
C SER A 67 -1.79 0.40 -2.72
N ALA A 68 -1.65 -0.92 -2.87
CA ALA A 68 -1.06 -1.53 -4.06
C ALA A 68 -1.95 -1.34 -5.30
N ALA A 69 -3.27 -1.51 -5.15
CA ALA A 69 -4.24 -1.32 -6.23
C ALA A 69 -4.21 0.11 -6.81
N VAL A 70 -4.14 1.13 -5.96
CA VAL A 70 -3.99 2.53 -6.37
C VAL A 70 -2.68 2.75 -7.12
N GLN A 71 -1.57 2.24 -6.61
CA GLN A 71 -0.28 2.36 -7.29
C GLN A 71 -0.27 1.69 -8.68
N ILE A 72 -0.95 0.55 -8.83
CA ILE A 72 -1.09 -0.12 -10.13
C ILE A 72 -1.98 0.72 -11.08
N ALA A 73 -3.09 1.27 -10.58
CA ALA A 73 -3.96 2.17 -11.34
C ALA A 73 -3.22 3.43 -11.83
N ASP A 74 -2.31 3.96 -11.01
CA ASP A 74 -1.55 5.17 -11.32
C ASP A 74 -0.21 4.92 -12.02
N SER A 75 0.14 3.64 -12.28
CA SER A 75 1.36 3.24 -12.99
C SER A 75 1.55 4.01 -14.30
N LYS A 76 2.78 4.44 -14.62
CA LYS A 76 3.06 5.17 -15.87
C LYS A 76 3.36 4.26 -17.07
N SER A 77 3.13 2.95 -16.93
CA SER A 77 3.37 1.98 -18.02
C SER A 77 2.29 2.08 -19.11
N CYS A 78 2.70 2.51 -20.30
CA CYS A 78 1.86 2.57 -21.49
C CYS A 78 2.10 1.41 -22.48
N THR A 79 2.68 0.30 -22.01
CA THR A 79 2.73 -0.93 -22.79
C THR A 79 1.33 -1.55 -22.89
N PRO A 80 1.03 -2.44 -23.86
CA PRO A 80 -0.29 -3.08 -23.95
C PRO A 80 -0.71 -3.79 -22.65
N SER A 81 0.22 -4.48 -21.99
CA SER A 81 -0.03 -5.12 -20.69
C SER A 81 -0.20 -4.09 -19.56
N GLY A 82 0.61 -3.02 -19.56
CA GLY A 82 0.50 -1.92 -18.60
C GLY A 82 -0.85 -1.21 -18.68
N ILE A 83 -1.31 -0.88 -19.89
CA ILE A 83 -2.62 -0.26 -20.14
C ILE A 83 -3.76 -1.17 -19.67
N LYS A 84 -3.69 -2.47 -19.98
CA LYS A 84 -4.70 -3.44 -19.53
C LYS A 84 -4.77 -3.48 -18.00
N LEU A 85 -3.62 -3.51 -17.34
CA LEU A 85 -3.55 -3.57 -15.89
C LEU A 85 -4.04 -2.27 -15.25
N LYS A 86 -3.58 -1.13 -15.74
CA LYS A 86 -4.05 0.21 -15.35
C LYS A 86 -5.57 0.30 -15.44
N ARG A 87 -6.16 -0.07 -16.58
CA ARG A 87 -7.62 -0.06 -16.79
C ARG A 87 -8.35 -0.91 -15.76
N GLN A 88 -7.90 -2.15 -15.57
CA GLN A 88 -8.51 -3.07 -14.62
C GLN A 88 -8.51 -2.51 -13.20
N PHE A 89 -7.41 -1.90 -12.79
CA PHE A 89 -7.26 -1.34 -11.45
C PHE A 89 -7.97 0.01 -11.27
N LYS A 90 -7.96 0.90 -12.27
CA LYS A 90 -8.77 2.14 -12.25
C LYS A 90 -10.25 1.84 -12.04
N ARG A 91 -10.80 0.88 -12.77
CA ARG A 91 -12.19 0.41 -12.56
C ARG A 91 -12.46 -0.12 -11.15
N LEU A 92 -11.44 -0.68 -10.50
CA LEU A 92 -11.58 -1.24 -9.17
C LEU A 92 -11.49 -0.18 -8.07
N VAL A 93 -10.58 0.80 -8.20
CA VAL A 93 -10.28 1.80 -7.17
C VAL A 93 -11.07 3.09 -7.32
N GLU A 94 -11.40 3.49 -8.54
CA GLU A 94 -12.06 4.76 -8.84
C GLU A 94 -13.58 4.60 -8.85
N HIS A 95 -14.28 5.69 -8.51
CA HIS A 95 -15.72 5.81 -8.68
C HIS A 95 -16.02 6.67 -9.92
N ALA A 96 -15.53 6.23 -11.07
CA ALA A 96 -15.64 6.91 -12.36
C ALA A 96 -16.34 6.03 -13.39
N GLU A 97 -16.98 6.65 -14.39
CA GLU A 97 -17.54 5.92 -15.53
C GLU A 97 -16.41 5.34 -16.40
N ASP A 98 -16.66 4.20 -17.05
CA ASP A 98 -15.68 3.57 -17.96
C ASP A 98 -15.17 4.53 -19.04
N ARG A 99 -16.03 5.41 -19.56
CA ARG A 99 -15.64 6.44 -20.54
C ARG A 99 -14.56 7.37 -19.99
N ASP A 100 -14.71 7.80 -18.74
CA ASP A 100 -13.81 8.79 -18.14
C ASP A 100 -12.45 8.13 -17.82
N ILE A 101 -12.49 6.87 -17.38
CA ILE A 101 -11.28 6.02 -17.22
C ILE A 101 -10.54 5.86 -18.56
N GLU A 102 -11.24 5.48 -19.64
CA GLU A 102 -10.59 5.32 -20.95
C GLU A 102 -10.05 6.65 -21.49
N ASN A 103 -10.75 7.77 -21.26
CA ASN A 103 -10.29 9.09 -21.65
C ASN A 103 -9.01 9.48 -20.90
N GLU A 104 -8.94 9.21 -19.59
CA GLU A 104 -7.74 9.45 -18.80
C GLU A 104 -6.57 8.62 -19.32
N ILE A 105 -6.76 7.31 -19.51
CA ILE A 105 -5.74 6.40 -20.03
C ILE A 105 -5.26 6.85 -21.42
N SER A 106 -6.19 7.23 -22.29
CA SER A 106 -5.88 7.69 -23.64
C SER A 106 -5.07 8.97 -23.62
N LYS A 107 -5.41 9.91 -22.73
CA LYS A 107 -4.68 11.16 -22.53
C LYS A 107 -3.27 10.92 -21.95
N GLU A 108 -3.14 10.06 -20.94
CA GLU A 108 -1.85 9.75 -20.32
C GLU A 108 -0.91 9.02 -21.28
N CYS A 109 -1.42 8.04 -22.03
CA CYS A 109 -0.63 7.19 -22.93
C CYS A 109 -0.60 7.66 -24.39
N GLN A 110 -1.20 8.82 -24.68
CA GLN A 110 -1.32 9.38 -26.02
C GLN A 110 -1.88 8.36 -27.05
N LEU A 111 -2.90 7.62 -26.62
CA LEU A 111 -3.64 6.72 -27.51
C LEU A 111 -4.49 7.58 -28.45
N LYS A 112 -4.47 7.24 -29.74
CA LYS A 112 -5.24 7.93 -30.78
C LYS A 112 -6.70 7.50 -30.78
#